data_AF-A0AA95KGI6-F1
#
_entry.id   AF-A0AA95KGI6-F1
#
_cell.length_a   1.000
_cell.length_b   1.000
_cell.length_c   1.000
_cell.angle_alpha   90.00
_cell.angle_beta   90.00
_cell.angle_gamma   90.00
#
_symmetry.space_group_name_H-M   'P 1'
#
loop_
_entity.id
_entity.type
_entity.pdbx_description
1 polymer ?
#
loop_
_entity_poly.entity_id
_entity_poly.type
_entity_poly.pdbx_seq_one_letter_code
_entity_poly.pdbx_strand_id
1 'polypeptide(L)'
;MNDLEKLKMLRNRRMEQQFIELQTQRQILDGWHNQIFSKQQQITEFKQWRIDYQDKLFHSLQDQPFNVQTMKSYHEKLNELEQEETRLHTELDSIRQGMRQAETVVEQARKKSSETILQLEKVKEIIQQTAHKPLV
;
A
#
# COMPACT_ATOMS: atom_id res chain seq x y z
N MET A 1 -40.42 -9.13 20.26
CA MET A 1 -39.31 -8.40 19.62
C MET A 1 -39.90 -7.38 18.68
N ASN A 2 -39.73 -6.09 18.99
CA ASN A 2 -40.28 -4.98 18.21
C ASN A 2 -39.47 -4.78 16.91
N ASP A 3 -40.06 -4.32 15.82
CA ASP A 3 -39.36 -4.16 14.54
C ASP A 3 -38.20 -3.13 14.62
N LEU A 4 -38.31 -2.17 15.54
CA LEU A 4 -37.23 -1.23 15.89
C LEU A 4 -36.01 -1.92 16.52
N GLU A 5 -36.20 -2.97 17.34
CA GLU A 5 -35.10 -3.73 17.93
C GLU A 5 -34.38 -4.57 16.87
N LYS A 6 -35.13 -5.17 15.94
CA LYS A 6 -34.55 -5.88 14.78
C LYS A 6 -33.72 -4.93 13.91
N LEU A 7 -34.21 -3.71 13.67
CA LEU A 7 -33.48 -2.69 12.92
C LEU A 7 -32.18 -2.28 13.62
N LYS A 8 -32.20 -2.11 14.94
CA LYS A 8 -31.00 -1.83 15.75
C LYS A 8 -29.98 -2.96 15.64
N MET A 9 -30.41 -4.22 15.74
CA MET A 9 -29.54 -5.39 15.57
C MET A 9 -28.90 -5.45 14.18
N LEU A 10 -29.69 -5.22 13.12
CA LEU A 10 -29.17 -5.19 11.75
C LEU A 10 -28.14 -4.07 11.55
N ARG A 11 -28.39 -2.87 12.10
CA ARG A 11 -27.43 -1.76 12.02
C ARG A 11 -26.16 -2.01 12.83
N ASN A 12 -26.25 -2.63 14.00
CA ASN A 12 -25.08 -3.06 14.77
C ASN A 12 -24.22 -4.04 13.97
N ARG A 13 -24.83 -5.08 13.37
CA ARG A 13 -24.11 -6.05 12.54
C ARG A 13 -23.44 -5.38 11.33
N ARG A 14 -24.12 -4.43 10.68
CA ARG A 14 -23.55 -3.69 9.55
C ARG A 14 -22.38 -2.80 9.96
N MET A 15 -22.46 -2.17 11.13
CA MET A 15 -21.35 -1.38 11.70
C MET A 15 -20.13 -2.27 11.96
N GLU A 16 -20.34 -3.45 12.55
CA GLU A 16 -19.26 -4.42 12.79
C GLU A 16 -18.60 -4.88 11.49
N GLN A 17 -19.39 -5.21 10.46
CA GLN A 17 -18.85 -5.56 9.14
C GLN A 17 -18.03 -4.43 8.52
N GLN A 18 -18.50 -3.18 8.59
CA GLN A 18 -17.77 -2.02 8.06
C GLN A 18 -16.51 -1.71 8.87
N PHE A 19 -16.52 -1.97 10.18
CA PHE A 19 -15.33 -1.86 11.02
C PHE A 19 -14.28 -2.90 10.62
N ILE A 20 -14.69 -4.17 10.47
CA ILE A 20 -13.80 -5.24 10.00
C ILE A 20 -13.21 -4.88 8.62
N GLU A 21 -14.05 -4.43 7.69
CA GLU A 21 -13.60 -4.00 6.36
C GLU A 21 -12.54 -2.89 6.45
N LEU A 22 -12.79 -1.85 7.26
CA LEU A 22 -11.82 -0.77 7.47
C LEU A 22 -10.49 -1.27 8.05
N GLN A 23 -10.52 -2.20 9.01
CA GLN A 23 -9.31 -2.78 9.59
C GLN A 23 -8.53 -3.58 8.55
N THR A 24 -9.20 -4.40 7.75
CA THR A 24 -8.57 -5.15 6.66
C THR A 24 -7.91 -4.22 5.64
N GLN A 25 -8.58 -3.13 5.24
CA GLN A 25 -8.00 -2.18 4.29
C GLN A 25 -6.78 -1.45 4.86
N ARG A 26 -6.78 -1.14 6.17
CA ARG A 26 -5.60 -0.57 6.84
C ARG A 26 -4.42 -1.54 6.85
N GLN A 27 -4.67 -2.82 7.15
CA GLN A 27 -3.64 -3.85 7.10
C GLN A 27 -3.03 -4.00 5.69
N ILE A 28 -3.86 -3.91 4.65
CA ILE A 28 -3.40 -3.92 3.26
C ILE A 28 -2.51 -2.70 2.99
N LEU A 29 -2.92 -1.50 3.42
CA LEU A 29 -2.13 -0.27 3.28
C LEU A 29 -0.79 -0.36 4.01
N ASP A 30 -0.76 -0.90 5.23
CA ASP A 30 0.47 -1.16 5.98
C ASP A 30 1.39 -2.15 5.24
N GLY A 31 0.80 -3.17 4.60
CA GLY A 31 1.51 -4.07 3.69
C GLY A 31 2.21 -3.34 2.54
N TRP A 32 1.54 -2.36 1.92
CA TRP A 32 2.13 -1.52 0.88
C TRP A 32 3.28 -0.65 1.41
N HIS A 33 3.14 -0.04 2.59
CA HIS A 33 4.23 0.72 3.22
C HIS A 33 5.48 -0.14 3.43
N ASN A 34 5.31 -1.37 3.92
CA ASN A 34 6.41 -2.31 4.12
C ASN A 34 7.07 -2.70 2.79
N GLN A 35 6.29 -2.91 1.71
CA GLN A 35 6.83 -3.19 0.39
C GLN A 35 7.63 -2.02 -0.18
N ILE A 36 7.16 -0.78 -0.01
CA ILE A 36 7.90 0.42 -0.42
C ILE A 36 9.23 0.50 0.33
N PHE A 37 9.20 0.35 1.65
CA PHE A 37 10.41 0.38 2.47
C PHE A 37 11.42 -0.68 2.02
N SER A 38 10.98 -1.93 1.87
CA SER A 38 11.83 -3.03 1.41
C SER A 38 12.40 -2.76 0.02
N LYS A 39 11.60 -2.22 -0.92
CA LYS A 39 12.07 -1.90 -2.27
C LYS A 39 13.07 -0.76 -2.29
N GLN A 40 12.88 0.26 -1.45
CA GLN A 40 13.83 1.36 -1.28
C GLN A 40 15.15 0.89 -0.70
N GLN A 41 15.11 -0.05 0.25
CA GLN A 41 16.30 -0.71 0.77
C GLN A 41 17.02 -1.48 -0.33
N GLN A 42 16.30 -2.29 -1.11
CA GLN A 42 16.88 -3.03 -2.25
C GLN A 42 17.56 -2.10 -3.26
N ILE A 43 16.94 -0.95 -3.60
CA ILE A 43 17.54 0.04 -4.50
C ILE A 43 18.82 0.62 -3.90
N THR A 44 18.82 0.92 -2.60
CA THR A 44 20.01 1.44 -1.90
C THR A 44 21.15 0.42 -1.91
N GLU A 45 20.85 -0.84 -1.58
CA GLU A 45 21.82 -1.94 -1.60
C GLU A 45 22.37 -2.16 -3.01
N PHE A 46 21.51 -2.14 -4.03
CA PHE A 46 21.91 -2.25 -5.42
C PHE A 46 22.81 -1.10 -5.85
N LYS A 47 22.51 0.14 -5.46
CA LYS A 47 23.35 1.32 -5.77
C LYS A 47 24.75 1.19 -5.17
N GLN A 48 24.83 0.76 -3.92
CA GLN A 48 26.13 0.54 -3.28
C GLN A 48 26.91 -0.56 -3.99
N TRP A 49 26.27 -1.70 -4.23
CA TRP A 49 26.91 -2.81 -4.95
C TRP A 49 27.34 -2.42 -6.37
N ARG A 50 26.53 -1.63 -7.07
CA ARG A 50 26.81 -1.19 -8.44
C ARG A 50 28.08 -0.35 -8.50
N ILE A 51 28.30 0.55 -7.56
CA ILE A 51 29.53 1.36 -7.48
C ILE A 51 30.74 0.43 -7.36
N ASP A 52 30.73 -0.47 -6.38
CA ASP A 52 31.83 -1.42 -6.15
C ASP A 52 32.08 -2.32 -7.38
N TYR A 53 31.00 -2.72 -8.06
CA TYR A 53 31.09 -3.56 -9.26
C TYR A 53 31.62 -2.79 -10.47
N GLN A 54 31.18 -1.54 -10.67
CA GLN A 54 31.70 -0.67 -11.74
C GLN A 54 33.18 -0.37 -11.53
N ASP A 55 33.61 -0.13 -10.30
CA ASP A 55 35.02 0.04 -9.97
C ASP A 55 35.82 -1.21 -10.34
N LYS A 56 35.34 -2.40 -9.97
CA LYS A 56 35.98 -3.68 -10.37
C LYS A 56 36.02 -3.87 -11.88
N LEU A 57 34.94 -3.54 -12.58
CA LEU A 57 34.89 -3.61 -14.05
C LEU A 57 35.91 -2.66 -14.68
N PHE A 58 36.06 -1.45 -14.15
CA PHE A 58 37.01 -0.48 -14.63
C PHE A 58 38.45 -0.92 -14.38
N HIS A 59 38.79 -1.40 -13.18
CA HIS A 59 40.12 -1.96 -12.89
C HIS A 59 40.43 -3.15 -13.81
N SER A 60 39.47 -4.07 -13.98
CA SER A 60 39.64 -5.20 -14.90
C SER A 60 39.84 -4.76 -16.35
N LEU A 61 39.23 -3.64 -16.77
CA LEU A 61 39.41 -3.08 -18.11
C LEU A 61 40.84 -2.53 -18.30
N GLN A 62 41.43 -1.93 -17.26
CA GLN A 62 42.80 -1.42 -17.29
C GLN A 62 43.83 -2.52 -17.48
N ASP A 63 43.57 -3.72 -16.94
CA ASP A 63 44.45 -4.88 -17.06
C ASP A 63 44.31 -5.62 -18.41
N GLN A 64 43.34 -5.25 -19.25
CA GLN A 64 43.10 -5.89 -20.55
C GLN A 64 43.76 -5.12 -21.70
N PRO A 65 44.18 -5.81 -22.78
CA PRO A 65 44.61 -5.14 -24.00
C PRO A 65 43.50 -4.27 -24.57
N PHE A 66 43.80 -3.01 -24.85
CA PHE A 66 42.84 -2.08 -25.42
C PHE A 66 42.43 -2.52 -26.83
N ASN A 67 41.22 -3.08 -26.94
CA ASN A 67 40.64 -3.51 -28.20
C ASN A 67 39.12 -3.28 -28.21
N VAL A 68 38.54 -3.26 -29.42
CA VAL A 68 37.12 -2.94 -29.63
C VAL A 68 36.20 -3.94 -28.92
N GLN A 69 36.57 -5.22 -28.86
CA GLN A 69 35.74 -6.25 -28.24
C GLN A 69 35.66 -6.05 -26.72
N THR A 70 36.79 -5.81 -26.07
CA THR A 70 36.82 -5.54 -24.63
C THR A 70 36.03 -4.28 -24.27
N MET A 71 36.14 -3.21 -25.07
CA MET A 71 35.35 -1.99 -24.86
C MET A 71 33.85 -2.21 -25.04
N LYS A 72 33.45 -3.00 -26.05
CA LYS A 72 32.04 -3.38 -26.25
C LYS A 72 31.49 -4.16 -25.06
N SER A 73 32.20 -5.20 -24.61
CA SER A 73 31.76 -6.00 -23.47
C SER A 73 31.69 -5.21 -22.16
N TYR A 74 32.60 -4.24 -21.96
CA TYR A 74 32.50 -3.31 -20.83
C TYR A 74 31.24 -2.44 -20.92
N HIS A 75 30.96 -1.87 -22.10
CA HIS A 75 29.77 -1.05 -22.33
C HIS A 75 28.46 -1.84 -22.17
N GLU A 76 28.40 -3.08 -22.67
CA GLU A 76 27.25 -3.99 -22.49
C GLU A 76 26.95 -4.20 -21.01
N LYS A 77 27.97 -4.49 -20.19
CA LYS A 77 27.79 -4.65 -18.74
C LYS A 77 27.30 -3.37 -18.06
N LEU A 78 27.78 -2.20 -18.47
CA LEU A 78 27.29 -0.93 -17.93
C LEU A 78 25.82 -0.69 -18.28
N ASN A 79 25.42 -1.03 -19.50
CA ASN A 79 24.04 -0.93 -19.96
C ASN A 79 23.12 -1.90 -19.20
N GLU A 80 23.55 -3.14 -18.96
CA GLU A 80 22.82 -4.10 -18.11
C GLU A 80 22.55 -3.53 -16.71
N LEU A 81 23.56 -2.89 -16.09
CA LEU A 81 23.40 -2.25 -14.77
C LEU A 81 22.41 -1.09 -14.79
N GLU A 82 22.40 -0.28 -15.85
CA GLU A 82 21.46 0.82 -16.02
C GLU A 82 20.02 0.32 -16.25
N GLN A 83 19.85 -0.74 -17.02
CA GLN A 83 18.55 -1.38 -17.25
C GLN A 83 17.99 -1.96 -15.94
N GLU A 84 18.84 -2.62 -15.14
CA GLU A 84 18.44 -3.16 -13.85
C GLU A 84 18.05 -2.04 -12.86
N GLU A 85 18.80 -0.94 -12.80
CA GLU A 85 18.42 0.23 -12.00
C GLU A 85 17.05 0.78 -12.44
N THR A 86 16.85 0.92 -13.75
CA THR A 86 15.60 1.40 -14.34
C THR A 86 14.43 0.47 -13.98
N ARG A 87 14.64 -0.85 -14.04
CA ARG A 87 13.65 -1.86 -13.64
C ARG A 87 13.27 -1.71 -12.17
N LEU A 88 14.25 -1.60 -11.27
CA LEU A 88 14.00 -1.44 -9.83
C LEU A 88 13.19 -0.17 -9.52
N HIS A 89 13.51 0.95 -10.19
CA HIS A 89 12.76 2.20 -10.05
C HIS A 89 11.34 2.11 -10.61
N THR A 90 11.16 1.46 -11.76
CA THR A 90 9.83 1.22 -12.37
C THR A 90 8.95 0.38 -11.43
N GLU A 91 9.51 -0.65 -10.82
CA GLU A 91 8.81 -1.49 -9.85
C GLU A 91 8.43 -0.70 -8.59
N LEU A 92 9.32 0.15 -8.07
CA LEU A 92 8.99 1.03 -6.94
C LEU A 92 7.82 1.97 -7.26
N ASP A 93 7.78 2.54 -8.47
CA ASP A 93 6.69 3.43 -8.87
C ASP A 93 5.36 2.67 -9.05
N SER A 94 5.40 1.42 -9.53
CA SER A 94 4.24 0.54 -9.55
C SER A 94 3.70 0.26 -8.14
N ILE A 95 4.58 -0.06 -7.18
CA ILE A 95 4.22 -0.27 -5.77
C ILE A 95 3.60 1.01 -5.18
N ARG A 96 4.17 2.18 -5.46
CA ARG A 96 3.62 3.49 -5.03
C ARG A 96 2.24 3.77 -5.63
N GLN A 97 1.98 3.32 -6.86
CA GLN A 97 0.65 3.42 -7.44
C GLN A 97 -0.34 2.50 -6.71
N GLY A 98 0.06 1.27 -6.37
CA GLY A 98 -0.73 0.35 -5.55
C GLY A 98 -1.05 0.93 -4.17
N MET A 99 -0.07 1.56 -3.51
CA MET A 99 -0.27 2.25 -2.24
C MET A 99 -1.32 3.37 -2.34
N ARG A 100 -1.22 4.25 -3.35
CA ARG A 100 -2.20 5.34 -3.56
C ARG A 100 -3.62 4.83 -3.78
N GLN A 101 -3.77 3.69 -4.47
CA GLN A 101 -5.06 3.03 -4.60
C GLN A 101 -5.56 2.51 -3.25
N ALA A 102 -4.70 1.84 -2.47
CA ALA A 102 -5.06 1.36 -1.13
C ALA A 102 -5.45 2.51 -0.18
N GLU A 103 -4.74 3.64 -0.19
CA GLU A 103 -5.10 4.85 0.55
C GLU A 103 -6.51 5.34 0.20
N THR A 104 -6.83 5.36 -1.09
CA THR A 104 -8.16 5.75 -1.58
C THR A 104 -9.24 4.80 -1.05
N VAL A 105 -8.97 3.50 -1.06
CA VAL A 105 -9.91 2.48 -0.54
C VAL A 105 -10.11 2.60 0.97
N VAL A 106 -9.03 2.84 1.74
CA VAL A 106 -9.11 3.08 3.19
C VAL A 106 -9.97 4.32 3.49
N GLU A 107 -9.78 5.41 2.75
CA GLU A 107 -10.56 6.63 2.94
C GLU A 107 -12.05 6.41 2.60
N GLN A 108 -12.35 5.66 1.54
CA GLN A 108 -13.73 5.27 1.22
C GLN A 108 -14.35 4.40 2.32
N ALA A 109 -13.62 3.40 2.84
CA ALA A 109 -14.08 2.55 3.94
C ALA A 109 -14.31 3.36 5.23
N ARG A 110 -13.45 4.35 5.51
CA ARG A 110 -13.60 5.26 6.65
C ARG A 110 -14.87 6.10 6.56
N LYS A 111 -15.19 6.63 5.38
CA LYS A 111 -16.43 7.38 5.13
C LYS A 111 -17.66 6.50 5.36
N LYS A 112 -17.70 5.31 4.75
CA LYS A 112 -18.81 4.34 4.93
C LYS A 112 -18.99 3.92 6.40
N SER A 113 -17.89 3.68 7.11
CA SER A 113 -17.92 3.35 8.54
C SER A 113 -18.54 4.49 9.35
N SER A 114 -18.12 5.73 9.10
CA SER A 114 -18.64 6.94 9.77
C SER A 114 -20.13 7.15 9.50
N GLU A 115 -20.58 6.98 8.25
CA GLU A 115 -21.99 7.06 7.88
C GLU A 115 -22.84 5.98 8.59
N THR A 116 -22.31 4.76 8.70
CA THR A 116 -23.00 3.66 9.37
C THR A 116 -23.12 3.89 10.87
N ILE A 117 -22.10 4.47 11.50
CA ILE A 117 -22.14 4.88 12.92
C ILE A 117 -23.22 5.93 13.14
N LEU A 118 -23.25 7.00 12.33
CA LEU A 118 -24.27 8.04 12.43
C LEU A 118 -25.70 7.47 12.25
N GLN A 119 -25.88 6.55 11.31
CA GLN A 119 -27.15 5.85 11.12
C GLN A 119 -27.55 5.04 12.36
N LEU A 120 -26.61 4.34 12.99
CA LEU A 120 -26.89 3.58 14.20
C LEU A 120 -27.28 4.50 15.37
N GLU A 121 -26.59 5.62 15.55
CA GLU A 121 -26.89 6.63 16.58
C GLU A 121 -28.30 7.18 16.43
N LYS A 122 -28.70 7.57 15.21
CA LYS A 122 -30.07 8.01 14.91
C LYS A 122 -31.14 6.99 15.30
N VAL A 123 -30.89 5.70 15.07
CA VAL A 123 -31.85 4.64 15.45
C VAL A 123 -31.88 4.45 16.97
N LYS A 124 -30.74 4.54 17.66
CA LYS A 124 -30.71 4.49 19.12
C LYS A 124 -31.53 5.63 19.73
N GLU A 125 -31.39 6.84 19.18
CA GLU A 125 -32.13 8.02 19.63
C GLU A 125 -33.65 7.87 19.40
N ILE A 126 -34.07 7.42 18.21
CA ILE A 126 -35.51 7.15 17.93
C ILE A 126 -36.07 6.13 18.91
N ILE A 127 -35.34 5.04 19.18
CA ILE A 127 -35.77 4.02 20.14
C ILE A 127 -35.94 4.62 21.54
N GLN A 128 -34.98 5.42 22.00
CA GLN A 128 -35.06 6.11 23.30
C GLN A 128 -36.29 7.04 23.37
N GLN A 129 -36.53 7.84 22.33
CA GLN A 129 -37.68 8.74 22.27
C GLN A 129 -39.02 7.98 22.25
N THR A 130 -39.12 6.88 21.52
CA THR A 130 -40.33 6.03 21.50
C THR A 130 -40.57 5.28 22.82
N ALA A 131 -39.51 4.98 23.58
CA ALA A 131 -39.61 4.38 24.91
C ALA A 131 -39.97 5.40 26.01
N HIS A 132 -39.88 6.71 25.75
CA HIS A 132 -40.20 7.79 26.69
C HIS A 132 -41.53 8.50 26.41
N LYS A 133 -42.28 8.12 25.36
CA LYS A 133 -43.68 8.54 25.20
C LYS A 133 -44.58 7.60 26.02
N PRO A 134 -45.23 8.05 27.11
CA PRO A 134 -46.31 7.28 27.70
C PRO A 134 -47.45 7.18 26.67
N LEU A 135 -48.02 5.97 26.55
CA LEU A 135 -49.27 5.73 25.83
C LEU A 135 -50.35 6.59 26.51
N VAL A 136 -50.80 7.64 25.82
CA VAL A 136 -52.05 8.35 26.10
C VAL A 136 -53.11 7.78 25.17
#